data_AF-A0A6J5GFQ4-F1
#
_entry.id   AF-A0A6J5GFQ4-F1
#
_cell.length_a   1.000
_cell.length_b   1.000
_cell.length_c   1.000
_cell.angle_alpha   90.00
_cell.angle_beta   90.00
_cell.angle_gamma   90.00
#
_symmetry.space_group_name_H-M   'P 1'
#
loop_
_entity.id
_entity.type
_entity.pdbx_description
1 polymer ?
#
loop_
_entity_poly.entity_id
_entity_poly.type
_entity_poly.pdbx_seq_one_letter_code
_entity_poly.pdbx_strand_id
1 'polypeptide(L)'
;MNNLRADPTDQALAALRYQTAARDLEHIVRNIAARYIVQQVPLTWRLLHAIEAEALADLGFASRHDALMLGLFQRPSDLPYPETDEAVDFGTSTALPAVFAFAVSAYEEAARHAARPASERSTLKRSRPWGG
;
A
#
# COMPACT_ATOMS: atom_id res chain seq x y z
N MET A 1 42.09 -6.82 -9.35
CA MET A 1 41.44 -5.81 -8.50
C MET A 1 40.96 -4.66 -9.39
N ASN A 2 39.66 -4.52 -9.66
CA ASN A 2 39.11 -3.33 -10.32
C ASN A 2 38.11 -2.64 -9.38
N ASN A 3 38.41 -1.39 -9.04
CA ASN A 3 37.65 -0.55 -8.11
C ASN A 3 36.40 0.00 -8.81
N LEU A 4 35.25 -0.58 -8.47
CA LEU A 4 33.91 -0.06 -8.74
C LEU A 4 33.71 1.25 -7.95
N ARG A 5 34.06 2.39 -8.52
CA ARG A 5 33.54 3.69 -8.06
C ARG A 5 32.33 4.00 -8.92
N ALA A 6 31.17 3.47 -8.53
CA ALA A 6 29.91 3.97 -9.05
C ALA A 6 29.82 5.46 -8.68
N ASP A 7 29.76 6.34 -9.68
CA ASP A 7 29.68 7.77 -9.48
C ASP A 7 28.54 8.12 -8.51
N PRO A 8 28.76 9.00 -7.52
CA PRO A 8 27.74 9.36 -6.53
C PRO A 8 26.47 9.96 -7.19
N THR A 9 26.59 10.49 -8.40
CA THR A 9 25.47 11.00 -9.20
C THR A 9 24.57 9.89 -9.73
N ASP A 10 25.12 8.73 -10.10
CA ASP A 10 24.34 7.57 -10.54
C ASP A 10 23.57 6.94 -9.38
N GLN A 11 24.20 6.85 -8.20
CA GLN A 11 23.54 6.40 -6.97
C GLN A 11 22.40 7.33 -6.55
N ALA A 12 22.57 8.65 -6.68
CA ALA A 12 21.53 9.63 -6.37
C ALA A 12 20.34 9.53 -7.34
N LEU A 13 20.60 9.30 -8.64
CA LEU A 13 19.56 9.07 -9.64
C LEU A 13 18.82 7.75 -9.40
N ALA A 14 19.53 6.68 -9.06
CA ALA A 14 18.95 5.40 -8.68
C ALA A 14 18.09 5.52 -7.41
N ALA A 15 18.55 6.26 -6.39
CA ALA A 15 17.79 6.51 -5.16
C ALA A 15 16.52 7.33 -5.42
N LEU A 16 16.57 8.33 -6.31
CA LEU A 16 15.40 9.13 -6.68
C LEU A 16 14.37 8.30 -7.47
N ARG A 17 14.84 7.42 -8.36
CA ARG A 17 13.99 6.45 -9.07
C ARG A 17 13.35 5.47 -8.09
N TYR A 18 14.10 4.97 -7.11
CA TYR A 18 13.58 4.11 -6.05
C TYR A 18 12.48 4.79 -5.23
N GLN A 19 12.69 6.04 -4.81
CA GLN A 19 11.67 6.78 -4.06
C GLN A 19 10.41 7.03 -4.89
N THR A 20 10.57 7.32 -6.18
CA THR A 20 9.45 7.50 -7.10
C THR A 20 8.67 6.20 -7.26
N ALA A 21 9.36 5.08 -7.50
CA ALA A 21 8.75 3.76 -7.63
C ALA A 21 8.05 3.31 -6.33
N ALA A 22 8.63 3.61 -5.16
CA ALA A 22 8.00 3.29 -3.88
C ALA A 22 6.70 4.10 -3.64
N ARG A 23 6.68 5.38 -4.03
CA ARG A 23 5.46 6.21 -3.98
C ARG A 23 4.39 5.75 -4.97
N ASP A 24 4.82 5.34 -6.16
CA ASP A 24 3.93 4.81 -7.19
C ASP A 24 3.27 3.50 -6.71
N LEU A 25 4.09 2.60 -6.16
CA LEU A 25 3.62 1.36 -5.53
C LEU A 25 2.64 1.64 -4.39
N GLU A 26 2.93 2.60 -3.51
CA GLU A 26 2.01 2.98 -2.44
C GLU A 26 0.66 3.45 -3.00
N HIS A 27 0.66 4.30 -4.03
CA HIS A 27 -0.58 4.77 -4.66
C HIS A 27 -1.37 3.63 -5.30
N ILE A 28 -0.69 2.75 -6.05
CA ILE A 28 -1.29 1.59 -6.70
C ILE A 28 -1.94 0.68 -5.65
N VAL A 29 -1.21 0.31 -4.60
CA VAL A 29 -1.71 -0.56 -3.53
C VAL A 29 -2.92 0.08 -2.82
N ARG A 30 -2.85 1.37 -2.49
CA ARG A 30 -3.98 2.08 -1.87
C ARG A 30 -5.21 2.10 -2.77
N ASN A 31 -5.03 2.31 -4.08
CA ASN A 31 -6.13 2.31 -5.03
C ASN A 31 -6.77 0.92 -5.17
N ILE A 32 -5.96 -0.14 -5.28
CA ILE A 32 -6.44 -1.52 -5.30
C ILE A 32 -7.18 -1.85 -4.00
N ALA A 33 -6.57 -1.59 -2.84
CA ALA A 33 -7.17 -1.84 -1.53
C ALA A 33 -8.48 -1.07 -1.35
N ALA A 34 -8.56 0.20 -1.79
CA ALA A 34 -9.78 1.00 -1.71
C ALA A 34 -10.96 0.34 -2.44
N ARG A 35 -10.72 -0.31 -3.59
CA ARG A 35 -11.76 -1.04 -4.33
C ARG A 35 -12.31 -2.21 -3.53
N TYR A 36 -11.47 -2.94 -2.79
CA TYR A 36 -11.89 -4.06 -1.94
C TYR A 36 -12.56 -3.59 -0.65
N ILE A 37 -12.10 -2.48 -0.07
CA ILE A 37 -12.71 -1.82 1.09
C ILE A 37 -14.14 -1.35 0.77
N VAL A 38 -14.36 -0.73 -0.39
CA VAL A 38 -15.71 -0.32 -0.83
C VAL A 38 -16.64 -1.52 -1.01
N GLN A 39 -16.09 -2.67 -1.42
CA GLN A 39 -16.83 -3.94 -1.52
C GLN A 39 -17.00 -4.64 -0.16
N GLN A 40 -16.51 -4.05 0.93
CA GLN A 40 -16.55 -4.60 2.30
C GLN A 40 -15.94 -6.00 2.43
N VAL A 41 -14.93 -6.31 1.61
CA VAL A 41 -14.22 -7.58 1.67
C VAL A 41 -13.25 -7.56 2.86
N PRO A 42 -13.30 -8.53 3.78
CA PRO A 42 -12.36 -8.59 4.90
C PRO A 42 -10.93 -8.82 4.42
N LEU A 43 -9.96 -8.26 5.15
CA LEU A 43 -8.54 -8.44 4.84
C LEU A 43 -8.08 -9.85 5.25
N THR A 44 -8.05 -10.76 4.28
CA THR A 44 -7.53 -12.13 4.44
C THR A 44 -6.15 -12.26 3.82
N TRP A 45 -5.40 -13.31 4.20
CA TRP A 45 -4.11 -13.61 3.58
C TRP A 45 -4.21 -13.78 2.06
N ARG A 46 -5.22 -14.50 1.58
CA ARG A 46 -5.46 -14.70 0.15
C ARG A 46 -5.72 -13.38 -0.59
N LEU A 47 -6.46 -12.46 0.03
CA LEU A 47 -6.66 -11.12 -0.53
C LEU A 47 -5.36 -10.30 -0.52
N LEU A 48 -4.55 -10.43 0.53
CA LEU A 48 -3.26 -9.75 0.62
C LEU A 48 -2.31 -10.16 -0.50
N HIS A 49 -2.22 -11.47 -0.80
CA HIS A 49 -1.43 -11.98 -1.93
C HIS A 49 -2.02 -11.55 -3.27
N ALA A 50 -3.35 -11.48 -3.41
CA ALA A 50 -3.99 -10.96 -4.62
C ALA A 50 -3.65 -9.49 -4.86
N ILE A 51 -3.69 -8.66 -3.81
CA ILE A 51 -3.28 -7.24 -3.87
C ILE A 51 -1.80 -7.13 -4.21
N GLU A 52 -0.92 -7.98 -3.66
CA GLU A 52 0.50 -8.00 -4.01
C GLU A 52 0.74 -8.34 -5.48
N ALA A 53 0.11 -9.40 -5.98
CA ALA A 53 0.22 -9.80 -7.38
C ALA A 53 -0.31 -8.70 -8.33
N GLU A 54 -1.47 -8.11 -8.03
CA GLU A 54 -2.00 -6.97 -8.79
C GLU A 54 -1.06 -5.77 -8.74
N ALA A 55 -0.59 -5.37 -7.55
CA ALA A 55 0.27 -4.20 -7.39
C ALA A 55 1.61 -4.37 -8.10
N LEU A 56 2.22 -5.56 -8.06
CA LEU A 56 3.45 -5.85 -8.79
C LEU A 56 3.23 -5.88 -10.30
N ALA A 57 2.08 -6.37 -10.77
CA ALA A 57 1.73 -6.35 -12.18
C ALA A 57 1.48 -4.92 -12.69
N ASP A 58 0.74 -4.11 -11.94
CA ASP A 58 0.42 -2.72 -12.28
C ASP A 58 1.68 -1.85 -12.21
N LEU A 59 2.52 -2.03 -11.18
CA LEU A 59 3.83 -1.40 -11.08
C LEU A 59 4.76 -1.84 -12.23
N GLY A 60 4.72 -3.10 -12.64
CA GLY A 60 5.47 -3.58 -13.81
C GLY A 60 5.03 -2.91 -15.12
N PHE A 61 3.74 -2.57 -15.24
CA PHE A 61 3.18 -1.83 -16.36
C PHE A 61 3.55 -0.34 -16.32
N ALA A 62 3.47 0.29 -15.14
CA ALA A 62 3.84 1.69 -14.92
C ALA A 62 5.36 1.92 -15.04
N SER A 63 6.15 0.99 -14.49
CA SER A 63 7.62 1.00 -14.45
C SER A 63 8.22 0.21 -15.63
N ARG A 64 7.72 0.50 -16.84
CA ARG A 64 8.10 -0.11 -18.12
C ARG A 64 9.60 -0.14 -18.46
N HIS A 65 10.49 0.39 -17.62
CA HIS A 65 11.92 0.60 -17.91
C HIS A 65 12.89 -0.02 -16.90
N ASP A 66 12.45 -0.63 -15.80
CA ASP A 66 13.42 -1.01 -14.75
C ASP A 66 13.06 -2.33 -14.02
N ALA A 67 13.16 -3.44 -14.75
CA ALA A 67 13.00 -4.79 -14.21
C ALA A 67 14.05 -5.13 -13.13
N LEU A 68 15.22 -4.47 -13.17
CA LEU A 68 16.26 -4.57 -12.14
C LEU A 68 15.84 -3.86 -10.84
N MET A 69 15.21 -2.68 -10.92
CA MET A 69 14.57 -2.02 -9.78
C MET A 69 13.40 -2.81 -9.21
N LEU A 70 12.57 -3.45 -10.05
CA LEU A 70 11.46 -4.29 -9.57
C LEU A 70 11.96 -5.44 -8.69
N GLY A 71 13.11 -6.04 -9.02
CA GLY A 71 13.75 -7.08 -8.21
C GLY A 71 14.14 -6.62 -6.79
N LEU A 72 14.32 -5.31 -6.56
CA LEU A 72 14.58 -4.76 -5.21
C LEU A 72 13.31 -4.65 -4.35
N PHE A 73 12.14 -4.59 -4.97
CA PHE A 73 10.85 -4.59 -4.29
C PHE A 73 10.24 -5.99 -4.18
N GLN A 74 10.79 -6.97 -4.89
CA GLN A 74 10.38 -8.37 -4.76
C GLN A 74 10.66 -8.88 -3.35
N ARG A 75 9.68 -9.62 -2.82
CA ARG A 75 9.72 -10.27 -1.50
C ARG A 75 11.07 -10.98 -1.30
N PRO A 76 11.76 -10.81 -0.14
CA PRO A 76 12.79 -11.75 0.26
C PRO A 76 12.13 -13.13 0.40
N SER A 77 12.47 -14.05 -0.50
CA SER A 77 11.77 -15.34 -0.71
C SER A 77 11.83 -16.32 0.48
N ASP A 78 12.34 -15.86 1.62
CA ASP A 78 12.72 -16.66 2.80
C ASP A 78 11.59 -16.82 3.82
N LEU A 79 10.46 -16.11 3.66
CA LEU A 79 9.34 -16.16 4.60
C LEU A 79 8.09 -16.82 3.96
N PRO A 80 7.71 -18.03 4.42
CA PRO A 80 6.46 -18.66 4.00
C PRO A 80 5.28 -17.97 4.68
N TYR A 81 4.66 -17.02 3.97
CA TYR A 81 3.38 -16.46 4.40
C TYR A 81 2.24 -17.41 4.02
N PRO A 82 1.25 -17.64 4.88
CA PRO A 82 0.11 -18.49 4.56
C PRO A 82 -0.70 -17.90 3.39
N GLU A 83 -1.25 -18.75 2.53
CA GLU A 83 -2.11 -18.38 1.39
C GLU A 83 -3.60 -18.67 1.68
N THR A 84 -3.95 -18.74 2.96
CA THR A 84 -5.28 -19.15 3.43
C THR A 84 -6.30 -18.00 3.33
N ASP A 85 -7.59 -18.31 3.41
CA ASP A 85 -8.66 -17.29 3.53
C ASP A 85 -8.81 -16.80 4.99
N GLU A 86 -7.83 -17.09 5.84
CA GLU A 86 -7.83 -16.64 7.23
C GLU A 86 -7.59 -15.14 7.31
N ALA A 87 -8.13 -14.53 8.38
CA ALA A 87 -7.86 -13.14 8.69
C ALA A 87 -6.36 -12.91 8.78
N VAL A 88 -5.91 -11.80 8.18
CA VAL A 88 -4.49 -11.47 8.17
C VAL A 88 -4.04 -11.16 9.62
N ASP A 89 -2.99 -11.84 10.08
CA ASP A 89 -2.38 -11.60 11.38
C ASP A 89 -0.85 -11.67 11.25
N PHE A 90 -0.19 -10.51 11.34
CA PHE A 90 1.25 -10.43 11.12
C PHE A 90 2.09 -10.83 12.35
N GLY A 91 1.45 -11.21 13.47
CA GLY A 91 2.13 -11.57 14.71
C GLY A 91 3.23 -10.58 15.11
N THR A 92 4.43 -11.09 15.41
CA THR A 92 5.65 -10.32 15.76
C THR A 92 6.65 -10.18 14.61
N SER A 93 6.28 -10.54 13.38
CA SER A 93 7.19 -10.53 12.23
C SER A 93 7.65 -9.10 11.89
N THR A 94 8.95 -8.85 12.02
CA THR A 94 9.56 -7.52 11.80
C THR A 94 9.95 -7.27 10.34
N ALA A 95 9.96 -8.31 9.50
CA ALA A 95 10.26 -8.20 8.07
C ALA A 95 8.97 -8.40 7.26
N LEU A 96 8.27 -7.29 6.98
CA LEU A 96 7.09 -7.27 6.13
C LEU A 96 7.44 -6.65 4.78
N PRO A 97 6.98 -7.24 3.65
CA PRO A 97 7.02 -6.58 2.35
C PRO A 97 6.30 -5.23 2.42
N ALA A 98 6.87 -4.22 1.77
CA ALA A 98 6.29 -2.87 1.76
C ALA A 98 4.83 -2.88 1.27
N VAL A 99 4.51 -3.73 0.29
CA VAL A 99 3.16 -3.90 -0.25
C VAL A 99 2.16 -4.33 0.82
N PHE A 100 2.55 -5.27 1.68
CA PHE A 100 1.70 -5.75 2.78
C PHE A 100 1.48 -4.65 3.80
N ALA A 101 2.54 -3.93 4.19
CA ALA A 101 2.42 -2.81 5.12
C ALA A 101 1.48 -1.72 4.58
N PHE A 102 1.53 -1.41 3.28
CA PHE A 102 0.63 -0.42 2.66
C PHE A 102 -0.82 -0.90 2.61
N ALA A 103 -1.07 -2.16 2.25
CA ALA A 103 -2.41 -2.73 2.19
C ALA A 103 -3.08 -2.71 3.58
N VAL A 104 -2.36 -3.14 4.61
CA VAL A 104 -2.83 -3.12 6.01
C VAL A 104 -3.13 -1.70 6.47
N SER A 105 -2.17 -0.78 6.23
CA SER A 105 -2.35 0.63 6.58
C SER A 105 -3.60 1.24 5.92
N ALA A 106 -3.90 0.87 4.67
CA ALA A 106 -5.08 1.33 3.95
C ALA A 106 -6.38 0.80 4.58
N TYR A 107 -6.40 -0.48 4.97
CA TYR A 107 -7.54 -1.10 5.65
C TYR A 107 -7.76 -0.54 7.06
N GLU A 108 -6.69 -0.34 7.83
CA GLU A 108 -6.77 0.29 9.15
C GLU A 108 -7.26 1.74 9.07
N GLU A 109 -6.79 2.51 8.09
CA GLU A 109 -7.27 3.87 7.84
C GLU A 109 -8.76 3.86 7.49
N ALA A 110 -9.20 2.95 6.62
CA ALA A 110 -10.63 2.81 6.31
C ALA A 110 -11.47 2.40 7.52
N ALA A 111 -10.99 1.48 8.35
CA ALA A 111 -11.65 1.10 9.60
C ALA A 111 -11.75 2.30 10.57
N ARG A 112 -10.68 3.10 10.70
CA ARG A 112 -10.69 4.36 11.48
C ARG A 112 -11.68 5.38 10.93
N HIS A 113 -11.77 5.52 9.61
CA HIS A 113 -12.74 6.41 8.96
C HIS A 113 -14.18 5.93 9.13
N ALA A 114 -14.44 4.62 9.10
CA ALA A 114 -15.75 4.06 9.38
C ALA A 114 -16.16 4.20 10.86
N ALA A 115 -15.19 4.12 11.77
CA ALA A 115 -15.39 4.29 13.21
C ALA A 115 -15.53 5.75 13.64
N ARG A 116 -15.17 6.74 12.81
CA ARG A 116 -15.44 8.16 13.07
C ARG A 116 -16.95 8.41 12.96
N PRO A 117 -17.66 8.64 14.08
CA PRO A 117 -19.09 8.89 14.03
C PRO A 117 -19.36 10.22 13.33
N ALA A 118 -20.53 10.32 12.69
CA ALA A 118 -21.06 11.47 11.96
C ALA A 118 -21.29 12.75 12.81
N SER A 119 -20.53 12.95 13.88
CA SER A 119 -20.64 14.07 14.81
C SER A 119 -20.33 15.44 14.19
N GLU A 120 -19.66 15.49 13.03
CA GLU A 120 -19.39 16.75 12.32
C GLU A 120 -20.45 17.13 11.28
N ARG A 121 -21.40 16.24 10.93
CA ARG A 121 -22.46 16.58 9.94
C ARG A 121 -23.69 17.26 10.55
N SER A 122 -23.77 17.37 11.86
CA SER A 122 -24.97 17.84 12.57
C SER A 122 -24.94 19.31 12.99
N THR A 123 -23.84 20.03 12.80
CA THR A 123 -23.70 21.44 13.23
C THR A 123 -24.13 22.48 12.20
N LEU A 124 -24.41 22.08 10.95
CA LEU A 124 -24.88 22.96 9.88
C LEU A 124 -26.40 22.88 9.67
N LYS A 125 -27.22 22.86 10.74
CA LYS A 125 -28.67 23.13 10.60
C LYS A 125 -29.31 23.72 11.85
N ARG A 126 -28.78 24.84 12.32
CA ARG A 126 -29.55 25.73 13.21
C ARG A 126 -29.41 27.18 12.77
N SER A 127 -30.26 27.59 11.83
CA SER A 127 -30.67 28.99 11.65
C SER A 127 -31.94 29.02 10.79
N ARG A 128 -33.09 28.77 11.43
CA ARG A 128 -34.38 29.27 10.97
C ARG A 128 -34.75 30.40 11.94
N PRO A 129 -34.73 31.68 11.54
CA PRO A 129 -35.36 32.72 12.34
C PRO A 129 -36.89 32.60 12.21
N TRP A 130 -37.54 32.50 13.36
CA TRP A 130 -38.97 32.74 13.57
C TRP A 130 -39.22 34.25 13.47
N GLY A 131 -40.31 34.67 12.82
CA GLY A 131 -40.76 36.06 12.85
C GLY A 131 -41.94 36.28 11.90
N GLY A 132 -43.15 36.14 12.45
CA GLY A 132 -44.39 36.66 11.84
C GLY A 132 -44.72 38.04 12.39
#